data_AF-A0A3M3Z8Z4-F1
#
_entry.id   AF-A0A3M3Z8Z4-F1
#
_cell.length_a   1.000
_cell.length_b   1.000
_cell.length_c   1.000
_cell.angle_alpha   90.00
_cell.angle_beta   90.00
_cell.angle_gamma   90.00
#
_symmetry.space_group_name_H-M   'P 1'
#
loop_
_entity.id
_entity.type
_entity.pdbx_description
1 polymer ?
#
loop_
_entity_poly.entity_id
_entity_poly.type
_entity_poly.pdbx_seq_one_letter_code
_entity_poly.pdbx_strand_id
1 'polypeptide(L)'
;MPHPVSQYSANQAYLYNNQPSHHQASTSRAQQSSQGVHRVARPGNTTAVIGGHSVPLTAVNRTGFASAFATPQTVHTTQLGQRGIAPASAQQVLSQRHRLAHAAELEKQRILNNQLNNFPTEKSRIAYNSLQHFNRCSPAQGRQVVDALHTYQQDYGDNYLMNVSAMGYRSLSHYLQSLDPKYHNEAEVNNFVRDFARHYEAGELNAEEFNIHKTHIETQLAPQTALLRRFIHAAPRISGVSLLKGATGHDDLFTTQLNGESALQALLSGKALRFNGFLSTTSSADAAVEFSSVSDERGLSGARYTVDLTSGDLSSEVLRRQTLRDLQSNRVDASSIFFRFKADHVAGIHVDAIQDAHNPDMSISEAGEQEILLNPGHYFQPEKIVMLEQGFAVSGRLAYGER
;
A
#
# COMPACT_ATOMS: atom_id res chain seq x y z
N MET A 1 22.03 -20.57 15.36
CA MET A 1 22.14 -20.76 13.90
C MET A 1 20.73 -20.59 13.35
N PRO A 2 20.36 -19.44 12.75
CA PRO A 2 19.04 -19.28 12.18
C PRO A 2 19.00 -19.94 10.80
N HIS A 3 18.00 -20.81 10.60
CA HIS A 3 17.77 -21.54 9.36
C HIS A 3 17.06 -20.65 8.33
N PRO A 4 17.35 -20.83 7.03
CA PRO A 4 16.75 -20.05 5.96
C PRO A 4 15.29 -20.46 5.72
N VAL A 5 14.47 -19.46 5.43
CA VAL A 5 13.05 -19.53 5.06
C VAL A 5 12.87 -20.48 3.87
N SER A 6 12.05 -21.52 4.02
CA SER A 6 11.62 -22.38 2.92
C SER A 6 10.31 -21.87 2.34
N GLN A 7 10.39 -21.08 1.27
CA GLN A 7 9.26 -20.89 0.36
C GLN A 7 9.22 -22.09 -0.59
N TYR A 8 8.33 -23.04 -0.33
CA TYR A 8 7.98 -24.06 -1.33
C TYR A 8 6.48 -24.33 -1.33
N SER A 9 5.91 -24.11 -2.53
CA SER A 9 4.74 -24.80 -3.11
C SER A 9 3.36 -24.15 -2.93
N ALA A 10 3.05 -23.20 -3.82
CA ALA A 10 1.67 -22.96 -4.27
C ALA A 10 1.62 -22.62 -5.78
N ASN A 11 2.30 -23.41 -6.61
CA ASN A 11 2.09 -23.42 -8.05
C ASN A 11 1.47 -24.77 -8.43
N GLN A 12 0.17 -24.77 -8.70
CA GLN A 12 -0.64 -25.71 -9.50
C GLN A 12 -1.98 -26.04 -8.84
N ALA A 13 -3.02 -25.28 -9.17
CA ALA A 13 -4.36 -25.82 -9.44
C ALA A 13 -5.23 -24.71 -10.06
N TYR A 14 -6.22 -25.11 -10.86
CA TYR A 14 -7.20 -24.30 -11.60
C TYR A 14 -6.84 -23.88 -13.03
N LEU A 15 -6.67 -24.89 -13.88
CA LEU A 15 -7.10 -24.87 -15.28
C LEU A 15 -8.19 -25.93 -15.45
N TYR A 16 -9.45 -25.55 -15.72
CA TYR A 16 -10.22 -25.94 -16.91
C TYR A 16 -11.73 -25.60 -16.83
N ASN A 17 -12.19 -25.04 -17.96
CA ASN A 17 -13.50 -25.02 -18.61
C ASN A 17 -14.68 -24.15 -18.14
N ASN A 18 -14.79 -23.02 -18.86
CA ASN A 18 -16.03 -22.41 -19.35
C ASN A 18 -16.62 -23.20 -20.54
N GLN A 19 -17.95 -23.28 -20.63
CA GLN A 19 -18.67 -23.32 -21.91
C GLN A 19 -19.93 -22.43 -21.86
N PRO A 20 -20.33 -21.80 -22.99
CA PRO A 20 -21.35 -20.75 -23.02
C PRO A 20 -22.73 -21.28 -23.45
N SER A 21 -23.79 -20.58 -23.06
CA SER A 21 -25.13 -20.77 -23.64
C SER A 21 -25.72 -19.42 -24.05
N HIS A 22 -26.04 -19.31 -25.34
CA HIS A 22 -26.76 -18.20 -25.95
C HIS A 22 -28.24 -18.22 -25.56
N HIS A 23 -28.83 -17.05 -25.28
CA HIS A 23 -30.18 -16.71 -25.75
C HIS A 23 -30.34 -15.18 -25.81
N GLN A 24 -30.81 -14.69 -26.96
CA GLN A 24 -31.32 -13.33 -27.19
C GLN A 24 -32.82 -13.29 -26.87
N ALA A 25 -33.32 -12.18 -26.29
CA ALA A 25 -34.45 -11.40 -26.83
C ALA A 25 -34.82 -10.19 -25.93
N SER A 26 -34.68 -9.00 -26.53
CA SER A 26 -35.59 -7.84 -26.59
C SER A 26 -36.37 -7.24 -25.40
N THR A 27 -36.10 -5.94 -25.25
CA THR A 27 -37.00 -4.77 -25.08
C THR A 27 -37.70 -4.48 -23.74
N SER A 28 -37.45 -3.24 -23.25
CA SER A 28 -38.44 -2.20 -22.86
C SER A 28 -38.07 -1.45 -21.58
N ARG A 29 -37.95 -0.13 -21.72
CA ARG A 29 -37.84 0.92 -20.69
C ARG A 29 -38.85 0.73 -19.54
N ALA A 30 -38.36 0.80 -18.31
CA ALA A 30 -39.09 1.38 -17.19
C ALA A 30 -38.08 2.04 -16.22
N GLN A 31 -38.13 3.37 -16.12
CA GLN A 31 -37.54 4.10 -15.00
C GLN A 31 -38.32 3.72 -13.74
N GLN A 32 -37.75 2.85 -12.92
CA GLN A 32 -38.18 2.71 -11.53
C GLN A 32 -37.17 3.43 -10.65
N SER A 33 -37.64 4.52 -10.05
CA SER A 33 -37.05 5.18 -8.90
C SER A 33 -36.86 4.18 -7.77
N SER A 34 -35.63 3.68 -7.60
CA SER A 34 -35.26 2.91 -6.43
C SER A 34 -35.04 3.86 -5.26
N GLN A 35 -35.95 3.79 -4.29
CA GLN A 35 -35.71 4.26 -2.93
C GLN A 35 -34.38 3.68 -2.44
N GLY A 36 -33.54 4.56 -1.89
CA GLY A 36 -32.15 4.28 -1.57
C GLY A 36 -32.01 3.14 -0.56
N VAL A 37 -31.70 1.96 -1.05
CA VAL A 37 -30.86 1.03 -0.32
C VAL A 37 -29.54 1.78 -0.15
N HIS A 38 -29.22 2.20 1.08
CA HIS A 38 -27.89 2.72 1.40
C HIS A 38 -26.89 1.66 0.96
N ARG A 39 -26.32 1.84 -0.24
CA ARG A 39 -25.25 1.00 -0.75
C ARG A 39 -24.12 1.23 0.23
N VAL A 40 -23.86 0.27 1.10
CA VAL A 40 -22.72 0.31 2.02
C VAL A 40 -21.51 0.58 1.14
N ALA A 41 -20.89 1.74 1.34
CA ALA A 41 -19.73 2.09 0.54
C ALA A 41 -18.62 1.12 0.91
N ARG A 42 -18.09 0.39 -0.08
CA ARG A 42 -16.96 -0.53 0.08
C ARG A 42 -15.84 0.13 0.91
N PRO A 43 -15.12 -0.61 1.77
CA PRO A 43 -13.95 -0.10 2.47
C PRO A 43 -13.07 0.78 1.59
N GLY A 44 -12.66 1.94 2.11
CA GLY A 44 -11.87 2.94 1.37
C GLY A 44 -12.68 3.90 0.48
N ASN A 45 -13.93 3.58 0.12
CA ASN A 45 -14.84 4.55 -0.49
C ASN A 45 -15.51 5.38 0.61
N THR A 46 -14.98 6.56 0.87
CA THR A 46 -15.49 7.43 1.94
C THR A 46 -15.18 8.90 1.63
N THR A 47 -15.41 9.77 2.58
CA THR A 47 -14.94 11.15 2.57
C THR A 47 -13.95 11.33 3.71
N ALA A 48 -12.79 11.92 3.43
CA ALA A 48 -11.77 12.22 4.44
C ALA A 48 -11.47 13.71 4.48
N VAL A 49 -11.03 14.20 5.65
CA VAL A 49 -10.50 15.56 5.77
C VAL A 49 -8.99 15.49 5.57
N ILE A 50 -8.49 16.09 4.49
CA ILE A 50 -7.05 16.13 4.14
C ILE A 50 -6.65 17.59 4.01
N GLY A 51 -5.68 18.03 4.81
CA GLY A 51 -5.25 19.44 4.81
C GLY A 51 -6.35 20.42 5.22
N GLY A 52 -7.39 19.95 5.95
CA GLY A 52 -8.56 20.74 6.33
C GLY A 52 -9.69 20.75 5.29
N HIS A 53 -9.54 20.04 4.16
CA HIS A 53 -10.55 19.96 3.12
C HIS A 53 -11.19 18.57 3.08
N SER A 54 -12.52 18.55 2.96
CA SER A 54 -13.28 17.32 2.75
C SER A 54 -13.10 16.84 1.31
N VAL A 55 -12.55 15.64 1.11
CA VAL A 55 -12.29 15.06 -0.21
C VAL A 55 -12.89 13.66 -0.33
N PRO A 56 -13.52 13.34 -1.46
CA PRO A 56 -14.00 11.99 -1.73
C PRO A 56 -12.82 11.06 -2.02
N LEU A 57 -12.83 9.90 -1.37
CA LEU A 57 -11.87 8.82 -1.55
C LEU A 57 -12.50 7.69 -2.37
N THR A 58 -11.69 7.03 -3.19
CA THR A 58 -12.07 5.83 -3.93
C THR A 58 -11.04 4.73 -3.68
N ALA A 59 -11.46 3.59 -3.17
CA ALA A 59 -10.62 2.43 -2.92
C ALA A 59 -9.83 2.04 -4.17
N VAL A 60 -8.54 1.76 -4.00
CA VAL A 60 -7.67 1.27 -5.09
C VAL A 60 -7.35 -0.22 -4.95
N ASN A 61 -7.93 -0.91 -3.97
CA ASN A 61 -7.76 -2.34 -3.72
C ASN A 61 -9.00 -2.91 -3.01
N ARG A 62 -9.26 -4.21 -3.12
CA ARG A 62 -10.49 -4.86 -2.62
C ARG A 62 -10.73 -4.65 -1.14
N THR A 63 -9.66 -4.74 -0.36
CA THR A 63 -9.65 -4.55 1.10
C THR A 63 -9.85 -3.09 1.53
N GLY A 64 -9.63 -2.13 0.63
CA GLY A 64 -9.78 -0.71 0.94
C GLY A 64 -8.68 -0.12 1.82
N PHE A 65 -7.57 -0.84 2.06
CA PHE A 65 -6.43 -0.29 2.82
C PHE A 65 -5.75 0.89 2.13
N ALA A 66 -6.00 1.08 0.84
CA ALA A 66 -5.57 2.27 0.13
C ALA A 66 -6.71 2.87 -0.68
N SER A 67 -6.67 4.18 -0.86
CA SER A 67 -7.67 4.90 -1.66
C SER A 67 -7.04 6.04 -2.43
N ALA A 68 -7.58 6.37 -3.59
CA ALA A 68 -7.17 7.51 -4.38
C ALA A 68 -8.11 8.69 -4.19
N PHE A 69 -7.58 9.90 -4.30
CA PHE A 69 -8.38 11.13 -4.33
C PHE A 69 -7.77 12.18 -5.24
N ALA A 70 -8.64 13.09 -5.71
CA ALA A 70 -8.22 14.17 -6.59
C ALA A 70 -7.45 15.24 -5.82
N THR A 71 -6.41 15.77 -6.46
CA THR A 71 -5.59 16.88 -5.98
C THR A 71 -5.57 18.00 -7.03
N PRO A 72 -4.98 19.18 -6.75
CA PRO A 72 -4.73 20.18 -7.80
C PRO A 72 -3.95 19.61 -9.00
N GLN A 73 -3.05 18.65 -8.76
CA GLN A 73 -2.32 17.95 -9.84
C GLN A 73 -3.28 17.15 -10.73
N THR A 74 -4.34 16.56 -10.18
CA THR A 74 -5.36 15.84 -10.98
C THR A 74 -6.03 16.77 -11.99
N VAL A 75 -6.35 17.99 -11.57
CA VAL A 75 -6.95 19.01 -12.45
C VAL A 75 -5.96 19.40 -13.54
N HIS A 76 -4.72 19.70 -13.17
CA HIS A 76 -3.65 20.04 -14.11
C HIS A 76 -3.41 18.92 -15.14
N THR A 77 -3.24 17.68 -14.69
CA THR A 77 -3.07 16.50 -15.57
C THR A 77 -4.27 16.28 -16.49
N THR A 78 -5.49 16.53 -16.01
CA THR A 78 -6.70 16.44 -16.83
C THR A 78 -6.71 17.50 -17.94
N GLN A 79 -6.38 18.74 -17.62
CA GLN A 79 -6.29 19.84 -18.59
C GLN A 79 -5.20 19.58 -19.62
N LEU A 80 -4.03 19.08 -19.21
CA LEU A 80 -2.98 18.65 -20.14
C LEU A 80 -3.47 17.52 -21.05
N GLY A 81 -4.19 16.54 -20.50
CA GLY A 81 -4.80 15.43 -21.24
C GLY A 81 -5.76 15.84 -22.35
N GLN A 82 -6.43 16.98 -22.18
CA GLN A 82 -7.37 17.53 -23.18
C GLN A 82 -6.67 18.26 -24.33
N ARG A 83 -5.38 18.59 -24.19
CA ARG A 83 -4.62 19.25 -25.28
C ARG A 83 -4.34 18.26 -26.41
N GLY A 84 -4.47 18.73 -27.64
CA GLY A 84 -4.09 17.96 -28.83
C GLY A 84 -2.58 17.72 -28.87
N ILE A 85 -2.19 16.51 -29.26
CA ILE A 85 -0.79 16.15 -29.56
C ILE A 85 -0.75 15.69 -31.01
N ALA A 86 0.09 16.32 -31.82
CA ALA A 86 0.27 15.91 -33.21
C ALA A 86 0.79 14.45 -33.26
N PRO A 87 0.20 13.57 -34.08
CA PRO A 87 0.62 12.17 -34.16
C PRO A 87 2.11 11.98 -34.47
N ALA A 88 2.68 12.83 -35.35
CA ALA A 88 4.10 12.80 -35.68
C ALA A 88 4.99 13.11 -34.46
N SER A 89 4.61 14.08 -33.62
CA SER A 89 5.35 14.41 -32.40
C SER A 89 5.28 13.28 -31.37
N ALA A 90 4.11 12.66 -31.21
CA ALA A 90 3.97 11.50 -30.34
C ALA A 90 4.85 10.33 -30.83
N GLN A 91 4.83 10.04 -32.13
CA GLN A 91 5.68 9.01 -32.73
C GLN A 91 7.18 9.31 -32.54
N GLN A 92 7.60 10.56 -32.70
CA GLN A 92 8.99 10.99 -32.48
C GLN A 92 9.45 10.79 -31.03
N VAL A 93 8.58 11.00 -30.04
CA VAL A 93 8.91 10.69 -28.64
C VAL A 93 9.02 9.18 -28.46
N LEU A 94 8.01 8.43 -28.92
CA LEU A 94 7.94 6.97 -28.72
C LEU A 94 9.03 6.20 -29.49
N SER A 95 9.61 6.78 -30.54
CA SER A 95 10.72 6.18 -31.27
C SER A 95 12.07 6.28 -30.54
N GLN A 96 12.20 7.14 -29.52
CA GLN A 96 13.45 7.36 -28.77
C GLN A 96 13.68 6.31 -27.66
N ARG A 97 13.28 5.05 -27.88
CA ARG A 97 13.23 4.00 -26.85
C ARG A 97 14.53 3.86 -26.04
N HIS A 98 15.68 3.78 -26.71
CA HIS A 98 16.96 3.63 -26.01
C HIS A 98 17.32 4.82 -25.12
N ARG A 99 17.04 6.05 -25.59
CA ARG A 99 17.29 7.27 -24.82
C ARG A 99 16.36 7.35 -23.61
N LEU A 100 15.09 7.01 -23.80
CA LEU A 100 14.09 6.99 -22.74
C LEU A 100 14.43 5.94 -21.66
N ALA A 101 14.81 4.73 -22.07
CA ALA A 101 15.22 3.65 -21.18
C ALA A 101 16.48 4.03 -20.38
N HIS A 102 17.51 4.58 -21.04
CA HIS A 102 18.72 5.04 -20.36
C HIS A 102 18.43 6.13 -19.31
N ALA A 103 17.60 7.13 -19.66
CA ALA A 103 17.21 8.18 -18.71
C ALA A 103 16.40 7.61 -17.53
N ALA A 104 15.52 6.64 -17.80
CA ALA A 104 14.71 5.98 -16.79
C ALA A 104 15.54 5.09 -15.85
N GLU A 105 16.57 4.43 -16.37
CA GLU A 105 17.50 3.64 -15.56
C GLU A 105 18.28 4.54 -14.59
N LEU A 106 18.74 5.71 -15.03
CA LEU A 106 19.35 6.69 -14.14
C LEU A 106 18.39 7.15 -13.03
N GLU A 107 17.10 7.34 -13.34
CA GLU A 107 16.10 7.71 -12.34
C GLU A 107 15.80 6.54 -11.38
N LYS A 108 15.75 5.30 -11.87
CA LYS A 108 15.65 4.09 -11.04
C LYS A 108 16.81 4.01 -10.05
N GLN A 109 18.05 4.20 -10.51
CA GLN A 109 19.23 4.21 -9.66
C GLN A 109 19.20 5.35 -8.64
N ARG A 110 18.70 6.53 -9.00
CA ARG A 110 18.47 7.62 -8.03
C ARG A 110 17.45 7.22 -6.97
N ILE A 111 16.37 6.55 -7.32
CA ILE A 111 15.37 6.08 -6.35
C ILE A 111 16.01 5.12 -5.34
N LEU A 112 16.76 4.12 -5.82
CA LEU A 112 17.43 3.12 -4.98
C LEU A 112 18.53 3.72 -4.10
N ASN A 113 19.36 4.60 -4.66
CA ASN A 113 20.48 5.23 -3.94
C ASN A 113 20.05 6.27 -2.89
N ASN A 114 18.81 6.73 -2.94
CA ASN A 114 18.27 7.67 -1.95
C ASN A 114 17.69 6.96 -0.72
N GLN A 115 18.03 5.70 -0.46
CA GLN A 115 17.68 4.97 0.76
C GLN A 115 18.21 5.65 2.03
N LEU A 116 17.46 5.59 3.13
CA LEU A 116 17.82 6.25 4.40
C LEU A 116 19.12 5.71 5.01
N ASN A 117 19.48 4.45 4.72
CA ASN A 117 20.77 3.87 5.15
C ASN A 117 22.01 4.60 4.61
N ASN A 118 21.88 5.35 3.50
CA ASN A 118 22.95 6.19 2.99
C ASN A 118 23.07 7.54 3.73
N PHE A 119 22.19 7.82 4.69
CA PHE A 119 22.11 9.07 5.45
C PHE A 119 22.10 8.78 6.96
N PRO A 120 23.25 8.35 7.53
CA PRO A 120 23.32 7.83 8.90
C PRO A 120 22.94 8.88 9.95
N THR A 121 23.30 10.15 9.75
CA THR A 121 22.94 11.24 10.67
C THR A 121 21.41 11.38 10.80
N GLU A 122 20.71 11.37 9.67
CA GLU A 122 19.26 11.47 9.61
C GLU A 122 18.59 10.24 10.21
N LYS A 123 19.09 9.04 9.89
CA LYS A 123 18.62 7.78 10.45
C LYS A 123 18.76 7.74 11.97
N SER A 124 19.95 8.03 12.50
CA SER A 124 20.22 8.05 13.94
C SER A 124 19.37 9.11 14.65
N ARG A 125 19.11 10.25 14.01
CA ARG A 125 18.20 11.28 14.56
C ARG A 125 16.77 10.76 14.69
N ILE A 126 16.26 10.02 13.70
CA ILE A 126 14.90 9.43 13.75
C ILE A 126 14.83 8.35 14.85
N ALA A 127 15.83 7.47 14.91
CA ALA A 127 15.94 6.45 15.97
C ALA A 127 15.98 7.09 17.36
N TYR A 128 16.86 8.08 17.56
CA TYR A 128 16.98 8.81 18.82
C TYR A 128 15.66 9.49 19.22
N ASN A 129 15.00 10.19 18.29
CA ASN A 129 13.72 10.86 18.57
C ASN A 129 12.61 9.86 18.93
N SER A 130 12.58 8.70 18.27
CA SER A 130 11.63 7.62 18.56
C SER A 130 11.88 7.05 19.96
N LEU A 131 13.14 6.84 20.32
CA LEU A 131 13.54 6.35 21.65
C LEU A 131 13.25 7.39 22.74
N GLN A 132 13.54 8.68 22.51
CA GLN A 132 13.22 9.73 23.47
C GLN A 132 11.71 9.87 23.69
N HIS A 133 10.91 9.66 22.64
CA HIS A 133 9.46 9.62 22.75
C HIS A 133 9.00 8.42 23.58
N PHE A 134 9.54 7.23 23.31
CA PHE A 134 9.26 6.01 24.06
C PHE A 134 9.66 6.13 25.55
N ASN A 135 10.82 6.72 25.84
CA ASN A 135 11.32 6.91 27.23
C ASN A 135 10.44 7.83 28.09
N ARG A 136 9.49 8.55 27.50
CA ARG A 136 8.49 9.35 28.24
C ARG A 136 7.32 8.49 28.75
N CYS A 137 7.16 7.28 28.23
CA CYS A 137 6.16 6.35 28.73
C CYS A 137 6.54 5.84 30.12
N SER A 138 5.53 5.63 30.98
CA SER A 138 5.75 4.83 32.19
C SER A 138 6.16 3.39 31.82
N PRO A 139 6.85 2.64 32.70
CA PRO A 139 7.26 1.26 32.39
C PRO A 139 6.11 0.34 31.96
N ALA A 140 4.91 0.53 32.53
CA ALA A 140 3.73 -0.24 32.15
C ALA A 140 3.23 0.12 30.74
N GLN A 141 3.19 1.42 30.40
CA GLN A 141 2.82 1.87 29.06
C GLN A 141 3.85 1.46 28.01
N GLY A 142 5.14 1.52 28.35
CA GLY A 142 6.22 1.09 27.46
C GLY A 142 6.07 -0.39 27.07
N ARG A 143 5.80 -1.27 28.04
CA ARG A 143 5.51 -2.69 27.76
C ARG A 143 4.33 -2.86 26.80
N GLN A 144 3.20 -2.19 27.07
CA GLN A 144 2.02 -2.27 26.21
C GLN A 144 2.29 -1.81 24.77
N VAL A 145 3.14 -0.79 24.58
CA VAL A 145 3.54 -0.33 23.25
C VAL A 145 4.40 -1.38 22.55
N VAL A 146 5.38 -1.95 23.25
CA VAL A 146 6.25 -3.00 22.69
C VAL A 146 5.45 -4.26 22.35
N ASP A 147 4.55 -4.70 23.22
CA ASP A 147 3.66 -5.84 22.96
C ASP A 147 2.81 -5.58 21.71
N ALA A 148 2.24 -4.38 21.57
CA ALA A 148 1.45 -4.03 20.39
C ALA A 148 2.29 -3.96 19.10
N LEU A 149 3.53 -3.45 19.17
CA LEU A 149 4.46 -3.46 18.04
C LEU A 149 4.82 -4.88 17.64
N HIS A 150 5.11 -5.73 18.62
CA HIS A 150 5.41 -7.13 18.40
C HIS A 150 4.24 -7.84 17.72
N THR A 151 3.01 -7.72 18.26
CA THR A 151 1.79 -8.26 17.64
C THR A 151 1.60 -7.74 16.22
N TYR A 152 1.84 -6.46 15.95
CA TYR A 152 1.73 -5.92 14.60
C TYR A 152 2.75 -6.52 13.62
N GLN A 153 3.94 -6.90 14.07
CA GLN A 153 4.98 -7.48 13.21
C GLN A 153 4.91 -9.01 13.08
N GLN A 154 4.03 -9.69 13.82
CA GLN A 154 3.89 -11.13 13.74
C GLN A 154 3.31 -11.60 12.40
N ASP A 155 3.71 -12.80 11.98
CA ASP A 155 3.33 -13.41 10.69
C ASP A 155 1.92 -14.04 10.69
N TYR A 156 1.11 -13.86 11.73
CA TYR A 156 -0.20 -14.50 11.89
C TYR A 156 -1.38 -13.65 11.38
N GLY A 157 -1.12 -12.65 10.54
CA GLY A 157 -2.14 -11.78 9.97
C GLY A 157 -2.71 -10.74 10.94
N ASP A 158 -2.13 -10.58 12.12
CA ASP A 158 -2.53 -9.54 13.07
C ASP A 158 -2.31 -8.14 12.49
N ASN A 159 -1.27 -7.94 11.68
CA ASN A 159 -1.06 -6.70 10.94
C ASN A 159 -2.28 -6.32 10.08
N TYR A 160 -2.90 -7.29 9.42
CA TYR A 160 -4.10 -7.12 8.60
C TYR A 160 -5.29 -6.73 9.47
N LEU A 161 -5.54 -7.47 10.55
CA LEU A 161 -6.68 -7.26 11.45
C LEU A 161 -6.56 -5.94 12.22
N MET A 162 -5.35 -5.56 12.63
CA MET A 162 -5.05 -4.26 13.22
C MET A 162 -5.29 -3.13 12.20
N ASN A 163 -4.98 -3.34 10.92
CA ASN A 163 -5.31 -2.38 9.87
C ASN A 163 -6.83 -2.26 9.62
N VAL A 164 -7.57 -3.37 9.67
CA VAL A 164 -9.05 -3.35 9.65
C VAL A 164 -9.59 -2.51 10.82
N SER A 165 -9.06 -2.71 12.02
CA SER A 165 -9.39 -1.93 13.21
C SER A 165 -9.01 -0.45 13.05
N ALA A 166 -7.84 -0.15 12.48
CA ALA A 166 -7.35 1.21 12.26
C ALA A 166 -8.23 2.01 11.29
N MET A 167 -8.84 1.34 10.30
CA MET A 167 -9.83 1.93 9.40
C MET A 167 -11.18 2.24 10.10
N GLY A 168 -11.36 1.82 11.35
CA GLY A 168 -12.53 2.12 12.17
C GLY A 168 -13.56 0.98 12.24
N TYR A 169 -13.26 -0.19 11.69
CA TYR A 169 -14.14 -1.36 11.81
C TYR A 169 -14.02 -1.98 13.19
N ARG A 170 -15.17 -2.19 13.86
CA ARG A 170 -15.23 -2.70 15.23
C ARG A 170 -15.00 -4.21 15.35
N SER A 171 -15.19 -4.94 14.25
CA SER A 171 -15.19 -6.42 14.21
C SER A 171 -14.83 -6.88 12.81
N LEU A 172 -14.32 -8.11 12.67
CA LEU A 172 -14.07 -8.71 11.37
C LEU A 172 -15.34 -8.84 10.52
N SER A 173 -16.46 -9.28 11.12
CA SER A 173 -17.73 -9.43 10.40
C SER A 173 -18.26 -8.13 9.82
N HIS A 174 -18.23 -7.04 10.59
CA HIS A 174 -18.64 -5.71 10.09
C HIS A 174 -17.80 -5.25 8.89
N TYR A 175 -16.48 -5.52 8.91
CA TYR A 175 -15.61 -5.23 7.78
C TYR A 175 -15.94 -6.08 6.56
N LEU A 176 -16.05 -7.40 6.72
CA LEU A 176 -16.38 -8.32 5.63
C LEU A 176 -17.75 -7.99 4.99
N GLN A 177 -18.76 -7.67 5.79
CA GLN A 177 -20.08 -7.25 5.28
C GLN A 177 -20.02 -5.98 4.43
N SER A 178 -19.06 -5.10 4.71
CA SER A 178 -18.84 -3.89 3.90
C SER A 178 -18.05 -4.18 2.62
N LEU A 179 -17.27 -5.26 2.56
CA LEU A 179 -16.58 -5.71 1.35
C LEU A 179 -17.56 -6.30 0.34
N ASP A 180 -18.41 -7.22 0.80
CA ASP A 180 -19.36 -7.93 -0.06
C ASP A 180 -20.62 -8.35 0.73
N PRO A 181 -21.84 -8.14 0.18
CA PRO A 181 -23.07 -8.57 0.81
C PRO A 181 -23.12 -10.05 1.22
N LYS A 182 -22.37 -10.95 0.56
CA LYS A 182 -22.34 -12.38 0.91
C LYS A 182 -21.93 -12.65 2.36
N TYR A 183 -21.13 -11.76 2.96
CA TYR A 183 -20.65 -11.89 4.33
C TYR A 183 -21.70 -11.55 5.40
N HIS A 184 -22.94 -11.24 5.01
CA HIS A 184 -24.09 -11.30 5.93
C HIS A 184 -24.43 -12.75 6.30
N ASN A 185 -23.98 -13.73 5.51
CA ASN A 185 -24.06 -15.15 5.85
C ASN A 185 -22.87 -15.54 6.74
N GLU A 186 -23.15 -16.06 7.93
CA GLU A 186 -22.13 -16.52 8.87
C GLU A 186 -21.25 -17.65 8.30
N ALA A 187 -21.78 -18.50 7.42
CA ALA A 187 -20.99 -19.53 6.77
C ALA A 187 -19.87 -18.93 5.88
N GLU A 188 -20.14 -17.81 5.20
CA GLU A 188 -19.13 -17.11 4.38
C GLU A 188 -18.07 -16.43 5.24
N VAL A 189 -18.47 -15.87 6.39
CA VAL A 189 -17.52 -15.35 7.40
C VAL A 189 -16.63 -16.48 7.90
N ASN A 190 -17.21 -17.64 8.19
CA ASN A 190 -16.46 -18.80 8.67
C ASN A 190 -15.49 -19.35 7.63
N ASN A 191 -15.88 -19.37 6.35
CA ASN A 191 -14.99 -19.74 5.24
C ASN A 191 -13.82 -18.76 5.13
N PHE A 192 -14.10 -17.45 5.21
CA PHE A 192 -13.04 -16.44 5.24
C PHE A 192 -12.02 -16.70 6.37
N VAL A 193 -12.49 -16.96 7.60
CA VAL A 193 -11.59 -17.20 8.74
C VAL A 193 -10.68 -18.41 8.50
N ARG A 194 -11.21 -19.50 7.92
CA ARG A 194 -10.40 -20.68 7.58
C ARG A 194 -9.37 -20.37 6.50
N ASP A 195 -9.77 -19.66 5.45
CA ASP A 195 -8.87 -19.34 4.33
C ASP A 195 -7.80 -18.33 4.77
N PHE A 196 -8.16 -17.36 5.62
CA PHE A 196 -7.25 -16.41 6.24
C PHE A 196 -6.21 -17.12 7.11
N ALA A 197 -6.65 -18.03 7.99
CA ALA A 197 -5.74 -18.80 8.85
C ALA A 197 -4.78 -19.69 8.04
N ARG A 198 -5.27 -20.32 6.97
CA ARG A 198 -4.42 -21.08 6.04
C ARG A 198 -3.42 -20.20 5.30
N HIS A 199 -3.82 -19.01 4.89
CA HIS A 199 -2.94 -18.06 4.20
C HIS A 199 -1.76 -17.65 5.08
N TYR A 200 -1.99 -17.48 6.38
CA TYR A 200 -0.98 -17.16 7.38
C TYR A 200 -0.42 -18.38 8.11
N GLU A 201 -0.51 -19.57 7.48
CA GLU A 201 0.09 -20.83 7.94
C GLU A 201 -0.25 -21.22 9.40
N ALA A 202 -1.38 -20.74 9.94
CA ALA A 202 -1.84 -21.06 11.29
C ALA A 202 -2.35 -22.51 11.45
N GLY A 203 -2.30 -23.32 10.38
CA GLY A 203 -2.72 -24.72 10.38
C GLY A 203 -4.24 -24.93 10.43
N GLU A 204 -4.66 -26.15 10.77
CA GLU A 204 -6.07 -26.45 11.03
C GLU A 204 -6.46 -25.93 12.42
N LEU A 205 -7.31 -24.92 12.44
CA LEU A 205 -7.80 -24.33 13.68
C LEU A 205 -8.77 -25.27 14.40
N ASN A 206 -8.57 -25.47 15.70
CA ASN A 206 -9.58 -26.04 16.57
C ASN A 206 -10.73 -25.03 16.82
N ALA A 207 -11.79 -25.47 17.51
CA ALA A 207 -12.98 -24.62 17.72
C ALA A 207 -12.70 -23.34 18.54
N GLU A 208 -11.76 -23.40 19.48
CA GLU A 208 -11.37 -22.24 20.29
C GLU A 208 -10.52 -21.27 19.46
N GLU A 209 -9.49 -21.76 18.79
CA GLU A 209 -8.62 -20.97 17.90
C GLU A 209 -9.41 -20.30 16.78
N PHE A 210 -10.40 -21.00 16.23
CA PHE A 210 -11.31 -20.46 15.24
C PHE A 210 -12.12 -19.27 15.77
N ASN A 211 -12.67 -19.38 16.98
CA ASN A 211 -13.41 -18.30 17.61
C ASN A 211 -12.50 -17.12 17.96
N ILE A 212 -11.25 -17.39 18.38
CA ILE A 212 -10.24 -16.36 18.60
C ILE A 212 -10.00 -15.58 17.31
N HIS A 213 -9.70 -16.24 16.19
CA HIS A 213 -9.47 -15.54 14.90
C HIS A 213 -10.69 -14.72 14.45
N LYS A 214 -11.90 -15.25 14.63
CA LYS A 214 -13.14 -14.59 14.24
C LYS A 214 -13.43 -13.31 15.04
N THR A 215 -13.04 -13.28 16.32
CA THR A 215 -13.34 -12.20 17.27
C THR A 215 -12.08 -11.45 17.75
N HIS A 216 -10.94 -11.67 17.09
CA HIS A 216 -9.64 -11.21 17.54
C HIS A 216 -9.54 -9.68 17.58
N ILE A 217 -10.19 -9.02 16.62
CA ILE A 217 -10.28 -7.55 16.56
C ILE A 217 -10.93 -7.02 17.83
N GLU A 218 -12.10 -7.55 18.17
CA GLU A 218 -12.92 -7.10 19.30
C GLU A 218 -12.24 -7.35 20.64
N THR A 219 -11.67 -8.54 20.79
CA THR A 219 -11.24 -9.06 22.09
C THR A 219 -9.81 -8.64 22.45
N GLN A 220 -8.93 -8.47 21.45
CA GLN A 220 -7.50 -8.28 21.68
C GLN A 220 -6.89 -7.11 20.90
N LEU A 221 -7.14 -7.01 19.60
CA LEU A 221 -6.37 -6.11 18.73
C LEU A 221 -6.85 -4.65 18.74
N ALA A 222 -8.14 -4.38 18.97
CA ALA A 222 -8.65 -3.00 18.93
C ALA A 222 -8.00 -2.07 19.98
N PRO A 223 -7.84 -2.47 21.26
CA PRO A 223 -7.10 -1.69 22.24
C PRO A 223 -5.64 -1.44 21.85
N GLN A 224 -4.95 -2.45 21.32
CA GLN A 224 -3.56 -2.35 20.87
C GLN A 224 -3.40 -1.43 19.67
N THR A 225 -4.30 -1.55 18.69
CA THR A 225 -4.39 -0.67 17.51
C THR A 225 -4.56 0.79 17.94
N ALA A 226 -5.50 1.05 18.85
CA ALA A 226 -5.74 2.40 19.37
C ALA A 226 -4.54 2.94 20.16
N LEU A 227 -3.83 2.08 20.90
CA LEU A 227 -2.60 2.43 21.60
C LEU A 227 -1.50 2.84 20.61
N LEU A 228 -1.18 2.00 19.62
CA LEU A 228 -0.18 2.32 18.60
C LEU A 228 -0.54 3.59 17.85
N ARG A 229 -1.80 3.74 17.44
CA ARG A 229 -2.23 4.94 16.71
C ARG A 229 -1.97 6.22 17.50
N ARG A 230 -2.29 6.23 18.80
CA ARG A 230 -2.03 7.38 19.68
C ARG A 230 -0.54 7.59 19.91
N PHE A 231 0.21 6.52 20.13
CA PHE A 231 1.64 6.57 20.39
C PHE A 231 2.41 7.15 19.19
N ILE A 232 2.16 6.62 17.98
CA ILE A 232 2.79 7.09 16.74
C ILE A 232 2.32 8.49 16.38
N HIS A 233 1.04 8.80 16.54
CA HIS A 233 0.53 10.15 16.29
C HIS A 233 1.22 11.20 17.15
N ALA A 234 1.56 10.88 18.41
CA ALA A 234 2.25 11.79 19.32
C ALA A 234 3.78 11.87 19.10
N ALA A 235 4.35 11.01 18.26
CA ALA A 235 5.78 10.98 18.00
C ALA A 235 6.25 12.23 17.21
N PRO A 236 7.52 12.64 17.38
CA PRO A 236 8.13 13.71 16.59
C PRO A 236 7.96 13.48 15.09
N ARG A 237 7.57 14.52 14.34
CA ARG A 237 7.34 14.42 12.90
C ARG A 237 8.67 14.18 12.16
N ILE A 238 8.64 13.26 11.19
CA ILE A 238 9.78 12.95 10.33
C ILE A 238 9.66 13.78 9.04
N SER A 239 10.76 14.38 8.58
CA SER A 239 10.80 15.23 7.39
C SER A 239 12.18 15.25 6.76
N GLY A 240 12.22 15.52 5.45
CA GLY A 240 13.46 15.74 4.70
C GLY A 240 14.27 14.47 4.40
N VAL A 241 13.65 13.30 4.55
CA VAL A 241 14.29 11.99 4.32
C VAL A 241 13.49 11.18 3.30
N SER A 242 14.12 10.15 2.70
CA SER A 242 13.41 9.17 1.89
C SER A 242 13.05 7.95 2.74
N LEU A 243 11.81 7.48 2.62
CA LEU A 243 11.35 6.19 3.13
C LEU A 243 11.00 5.31 1.93
N LEU A 244 11.33 4.02 1.98
CA LEU A 244 11.11 3.09 0.88
C LEU A 244 10.03 2.07 1.23
N LYS A 245 9.31 1.59 0.21
CA LYS A 245 8.36 0.49 0.36
C LYS A 245 8.28 -0.33 -0.91
N GLY A 246 8.47 -1.64 -0.79
CA GLY A 246 8.01 -2.60 -1.77
C GLY A 246 6.57 -3.01 -1.52
N ALA A 247 5.85 -3.29 -2.60
CA ALA A 247 4.60 -3.99 -2.56
C ALA A 247 4.41 -4.78 -3.86
N THR A 248 3.76 -5.93 -3.76
CA THR A 248 3.19 -6.58 -4.92
C THR A 248 1.83 -5.94 -5.26
N GLY A 249 1.49 -5.98 -6.54
CA GLY A 249 0.36 -5.30 -7.16
C GLY A 249 -0.89 -6.17 -7.31
N HIS A 250 -0.99 -7.27 -6.54
CA HIS A 250 -2.14 -8.16 -6.57
C HIS A 250 -3.31 -7.59 -5.76
N ASP A 251 -4.53 -8.03 -6.09
CA ASP A 251 -5.75 -7.59 -5.40
C ASP A 251 -6.26 -8.69 -4.47
N ASP A 252 -5.44 -9.08 -3.49
CA ASP A 252 -5.72 -10.15 -2.54
C ASP A 252 -6.50 -9.68 -1.31
N LEU A 253 -7.30 -10.58 -0.71
CA LEU A 253 -8.25 -10.23 0.37
C LEU A 253 -7.57 -10.33 1.70
N PHE A 254 -6.54 -11.15 1.79
CA PHE A 254 -5.85 -11.49 3.03
C PHE A 254 -4.61 -10.63 3.24
N THR A 255 -4.28 -9.72 2.33
CA THR A 255 -3.07 -8.90 2.38
C THR A 255 -3.40 -7.41 2.42
N THR A 256 -2.42 -6.61 2.82
CA THR A 256 -2.49 -5.14 2.76
C THR A 256 -2.00 -4.56 1.44
N GLN A 257 -1.89 -5.39 0.40
CA GLN A 257 -1.34 -5.03 -0.91
C GLN A 257 -2.24 -4.04 -1.67
N LEU A 258 -1.66 -3.42 -2.69
CA LEU A 258 -2.34 -2.51 -3.60
C LEU A 258 -2.70 -3.26 -4.87
N ASN A 259 -3.88 -3.02 -5.47
CA ASN A 259 -4.08 -3.43 -6.86
C ASN A 259 -3.24 -2.49 -7.74
N GLY A 260 -2.23 -3.06 -8.39
CA GLY A 260 -1.22 -2.30 -9.12
C GLY A 260 -1.78 -1.53 -10.30
N GLU A 261 -2.76 -2.09 -11.02
CA GLU A 261 -3.41 -1.42 -12.15
C GLU A 261 -4.20 -0.19 -11.69
N SER A 262 -5.02 -0.34 -10.65
CA SER A 262 -5.83 0.73 -10.06
C SER A 262 -4.95 1.82 -9.45
N ALA A 263 -3.87 1.44 -8.77
CA ALA A 263 -2.89 2.36 -8.23
C ALA A 263 -2.18 3.13 -9.35
N LEU A 264 -1.64 2.43 -10.37
CA LEU A 264 -0.95 3.06 -11.49
C LEU A 264 -1.87 4.02 -12.27
N GLN A 265 -3.12 3.60 -12.53
CA GLN A 265 -4.12 4.46 -13.17
C GLN A 265 -4.38 5.73 -12.36
N ALA A 266 -4.54 5.61 -11.04
CA ALA A 266 -4.75 6.76 -10.17
C ALA A 266 -3.54 7.70 -10.18
N LEU A 267 -2.33 7.16 -10.05
CA LEU A 267 -1.08 7.93 -10.06
C LEU A 267 -0.86 8.66 -11.40
N LEU A 268 -1.04 7.97 -12.54
CA LEU A 268 -0.96 8.57 -13.89
C LEU A 268 -2.06 9.61 -14.16
N SER A 269 -3.15 9.59 -13.39
CA SER A 269 -4.19 10.62 -13.43
C SER A 269 -3.86 11.81 -12.54
N GLY A 270 -2.69 11.83 -11.87
CA GLY A 270 -2.30 12.87 -10.93
C GLY A 270 -3.09 12.84 -9.62
N LYS A 271 -3.73 11.71 -9.28
CA LYS A 271 -4.37 11.52 -7.98
C LYS A 271 -3.31 11.22 -6.92
N ALA A 272 -3.62 11.55 -5.67
CA ALA A 272 -2.84 11.07 -4.54
C ALA A 272 -3.41 9.74 -4.04
N LEU A 273 -2.56 8.91 -3.42
CA LEU A 273 -2.97 7.70 -2.71
C LEU A 273 -2.98 7.97 -1.20
N ARG A 274 -4.07 7.68 -0.51
CA ARG A 274 -4.18 7.66 0.95
C ARG A 274 -4.02 6.22 1.43
N PHE A 275 -3.19 6.01 2.44
CA PHE A 275 -3.06 4.74 3.16
C PHE A 275 -4.00 4.79 4.36
N ASN A 276 -4.98 3.88 4.39
CA ASN A 276 -6.08 3.88 5.35
C ASN A 276 -5.78 3.10 6.63
N GLY A 277 -4.81 2.19 6.57
CA GLY A 277 -4.18 1.56 7.72
C GLY A 277 -2.79 2.14 7.98
N PHE A 278 -2.07 1.58 8.95
CA PHE A 278 -0.65 1.82 9.15
C PHE A 278 0.13 1.56 7.87
N LEU A 279 1.18 2.35 7.66
CA LEU A 279 2.06 2.22 6.51
C LEU A 279 3.45 1.82 7.00
N SER A 280 3.79 0.56 6.80
CA SER A 280 5.14 0.04 7.04
C SER A 280 6.08 0.44 5.88
N THR A 281 7.24 0.98 6.24
CA THR A 281 8.30 1.43 5.33
C THR A 281 9.66 1.00 5.87
N THR A 282 10.66 0.96 5.00
CA THR A 282 12.02 0.54 5.33
C THR A 282 13.04 1.64 5.01
N SER A 283 14.15 1.65 5.74
CA SER A 283 15.34 2.43 5.45
C SER A 283 16.22 1.86 4.32
N SER A 284 15.97 0.60 3.92
CA SER A 284 16.80 -0.22 3.05
C SER A 284 16.19 -0.40 1.66
N ALA A 285 16.98 -0.14 0.61
CA ALA A 285 16.55 -0.42 -0.76
C ALA A 285 16.41 -1.92 -1.01
N ASP A 286 17.33 -2.73 -0.48
CA ASP A 286 17.34 -4.18 -0.71
C ASP A 286 16.08 -4.84 -0.13
N ALA A 287 15.70 -4.46 1.09
CA ALA A 287 14.45 -4.94 1.70
C ALA A 287 13.23 -4.48 0.91
N ALA A 288 13.17 -3.20 0.50
CA ALA A 288 12.07 -2.70 -0.32
C ALA A 288 11.99 -3.41 -1.69
N VAL A 289 13.12 -3.82 -2.28
CA VAL A 289 13.13 -4.58 -3.54
C VAL A 289 12.56 -5.98 -3.30
N GLU A 290 13.01 -6.66 -2.24
CA GLU A 290 12.51 -7.98 -1.85
C GLU A 290 10.99 -8.00 -1.71
N PHE A 291 10.39 -7.02 -1.03
CA PHE A 291 8.93 -6.91 -0.90
C PHE A 291 8.19 -6.52 -2.17
N SER A 292 8.90 -6.02 -3.19
CA SER A 292 8.31 -5.64 -4.48
C SER A 292 8.42 -6.75 -5.54
N SER A 293 9.30 -7.74 -5.34
CA SER A 293 9.58 -8.76 -6.34
C SER A 293 8.48 -9.82 -6.40
N VAL A 294 8.06 -10.17 -7.62
CA VAL A 294 7.11 -11.25 -7.92
C VAL A 294 7.83 -12.47 -8.54
N SER A 295 9.13 -12.35 -8.81
CA SER A 295 10.00 -13.38 -9.37
C SER A 295 11.29 -13.50 -8.55
N ASP A 296 11.97 -14.66 -8.61
CA ASP A 296 13.22 -14.97 -7.89
C ASP A 296 14.41 -14.06 -8.28
N GLU A 297 14.22 -13.13 -9.23
CA GLU A 297 15.20 -12.12 -9.59
C GLU A 297 15.28 -11.05 -8.49
N ARG A 298 16.38 -11.04 -7.73
CA ARG A 298 16.65 -10.09 -6.64
C ARG A 298 16.97 -8.68 -7.15
N GLY A 299 16.03 -8.03 -7.83
CA GLY A 299 16.22 -6.70 -8.40
C GLY A 299 14.97 -6.12 -9.06
N LEU A 300 14.87 -4.79 -9.11
CA LEU A 300 13.92 -4.13 -10.00
C LEU A 300 14.32 -4.35 -11.46
N SER A 301 13.36 -4.82 -12.27
CA SER A 301 13.53 -5.08 -13.70
C SER A 301 13.99 -3.85 -14.51
N GLY A 302 14.32 -4.05 -15.78
CA GLY A 302 14.85 -3.00 -16.65
C GLY A 302 13.91 -1.79 -16.78
N ALA A 303 14.43 -0.57 -16.68
CA ALA A 303 13.63 0.63 -16.84
C ALA A 303 13.33 0.92 -18.32
N ARG A 304 12.06 1.21 -18.65
CA ARG A 304 11.60 1.49 -20.02
C ARG A 304 11.58 2.99 -20.33
N TYR A 305 10.97 3.78 -19.45
CA TYR A 305 10.85 5.24 -19.57
C TYR A 305 10.35 5.83 -18.25
N THR A 306 10.45 7.15 -18.08
CA THR A 306 9.90 7.87 -16.92
C THR A 306 8.78 8.79 -17.36
N VAL A 307 7.67 8.76 -16.64
CA VAL A 307 6.60 9.76 -16.70
C VAL A 307 6.85 10.74 -15.57
N ASP A 308 7.21 11.98 -15.90
CA ASP A 308 7.32 13.07 -14.94
C ASP A 308 6.01 13.86 -14.90
N LEU A 309 5.30 13.79 -13.77
CA LEU A 309 4.02 14.48 -13.58
C LEU A 309 4.23 15.95 -13.18
N THR A 310 5.47 16.34 -12.86
CA THR A 310 5.84 17.71 -12.50
C THR A 310 6.34 18.50 -13.71
N SER A 311 6.84 17.82 -14.74
CA SER A 311 7.25 18.47 -15.98
C SER A 311 6.02 18.70 -16.87
N GLY A 312 5.77 19.95 -17.25
CA GLY A 312 4.74 20.29 -18.24
C GLY A 312 5.16 19.95 -19.68
N ASP A 313 6.13 19.05 -19.87
CA ASP A 313 6.74 18.78 -21.16
C ASP A 313 5.90 17.80 -22.01
N LEU A 314 6.09 17.90 -23.33
CA LEU A 314 5.37 17.06 -24.28
C LEU A 314 5.72 15.58 -24.12
N SER A 315 6.97 15.27 -23.81
CA SER A 315 7.46 13.89 -23.75
C SER A 315 6.75 13.11 -22.64
N SER A 316 6.68 13.68 -21.44
CA SER A 316 6.04 13.08 -20.27
C SER A 316 4.55 12.91 -20.48
N GLU A 317 3.88 13.88 -21.12
CA GLU A 317 2.46 13.74 -21.44
C GLU A 317 2.20 12.66 -22.51
N VAL A 318 3.05 12.54 -23.54
CA VAL A 318 2.96 11.44 -24.53
C VAL A 318 3.13 10.09 -23.84
N LEU A 319 4.14 9.95 -22.99
CA LEU A 319 4.43 8.71 -22.27
C LEU A 319 3.29 8.36 -21.31
N ARG A 320 2.77 9.33 -20.56
CA ARG A 320 1.63 9.14 -19.65
C ARG A 320 0.39 8.63 -20.39
N ARG A 321 0.03 9.25 -21.52
CA ARG A 321 -1.10 8.81 -22.35
C ARG A 321 -0.85 7.43 -22.95
N GLN A 322 0.38 7.15 -23.35
CA GLN A 322 0.76 5.82 -23.85
C GLN A 322 0.59 4.76 -22.77
N THR A 323 1.12 4.98 -21.56
CA THR A 323 0.98 4.05 -20.43
C THR A 323 -0.48 3.83 -20.06
N LEU A 324 -1.31 4.89 -20.03
CA LEU A 324 -2.75 4.76 -19.77
C LEU A 324 -3.46 3.89 -20.82
N ARG A 325 -3.12 4.04 -22.11
CA ARG A 325 -3.66 3.20 -23.18
C ARG A 325 -3.18 1.75 -23.07
N ASP A 326 -1.91 1.55 -22.75
CA ASP A 326 -1.34 0.21 -22.58
C ASP A 326 -1.95 -0.49 -21.37
N LEU A 327 -2.19 0.24 -20.27
CA LEU A 327 -2.87 -0.26 -19.09
C LEU A 327 -4.32 -0.68 -19.40
N GLN A 328 -5.07 0.16 -20.12
CA GLN A 328 -6.44 -0.17 -20.58
C GLN A 328 -6.49 -1.37 -21.55
N SER A 329 -5.37 -1.67 -22.20
CA SER A 329 -5.24 -2.77 -23.16
C SER A 329 -4.58 -4.01 -22.55
N ASN A 330 -4.38 -4.05 -21.23
CA ASN A 330 -3.69 -5.11 -20.49
C ASN A 330 -2.27 -5.42 -21.03
N ARG A 331 -1.52 -4.37 -21.40
CA ARG A 331 -0.13 -4.45 -21.91
C ARG A 331 0.91 -3.95 -20.91
N VAL A 332 0.47 -3.54 -19.71
CA VAL A 332 1.34 -3.13 -18.62
C VAL A 332 1.26 -4.20 -17.54
N ASP A 333 2.41 -4.73 -17.16
CA ASP A 333 2.52 -5.52 -15.93
C ASP A 333 2.68 -4.55 -14.75
N ALA A 334 1.69 -4.52 -13.87
CA ALA A 334 1.68 -3.70 -12.65
C ALA A 334 1.80 -4.55 -11.37
N SER A 335 2.30 -5.78 -11.48
CA SER A 335 2.41 -6.73 -10.36
C SER A 335 3.49 -6.38 -9.33
N SER A 336 4.45 -5.51 -9.69
CA SER A 336 5.51 -5.04 -8.79
C SER A 336 5.42 -3.52 -8.63
N ILE A 337 5.46 -3.05 -7.38
CA ILE A 337 5.38 -1.63 -7.05
C ILE A 337 6.50 -1.27 -6.08
N PHE A 338 7.28 -0.26 -6.44
CA PHE A 338 8.33 0.29 -5.58
C PHE A 338 8.06 1.76 -5.29
N PHE A 339 7.88 2.11 -4.02
CA PHE A 339 7.68 3.48 -3.59
C PHE A 339 8.96 4.09 -3.02
N ARG A 340 9.23 5.32 -3.46
CA ARG A 340 10.07 6.26 -2.73
C ARG A 340 9.21 7.41 -2.20
N PHE A 341 9.09 7.45 -0.89
CA PHE A 341 8.39 8.48 -0.16
C PHE A 341 9.36 9.57 0.29
N LYS A 342 9.21 10.79 -0.23
CA LYS A 342 9.86 11.98 0.32
C LYS A 342 9.04 12.44 1.52
N ALA A 343 9.53 12.16 2.72
CA ALA A 343 8.81 12.43 3.96
C ALA A 343 8.68 13.94 4.21
N ASP A 344 7.45 14.40 4.39
CA ASP A 344 7.09 15.77 4.74
C ASP A 344 6.09 15.75 5.91
N HIS A 345 6.56 16.13 7.09
CA HIS A 345 5.80 16.12 8.35
C HIS A 345 5.03 14.82 8.61
N VAL A 346 5.65 13.66 8.37
CA VAL A 346 4.99 12.36 8.57
C VAL A 346 4.97 11.95 10.04
N ALA A 347 3.87 11.35 10.50
CA ALA A 347 3.78 10.72 11.83
C ALA A 347 4.29 9.27 11.75
N GLY A 348 5.42 9.00 12.40
CA GLY A 348 6.09 7.70 12.31
C GLY A 348 7.10 7.49 13.43
N ILE A 349 7.46 6.23 13.66
CA ILE A 349 8.48 5.81 14.63
C ILE A 349 9.43 4.81 13.98
N HIS A 350 10.67 4.78 14.46
CA HIS A 350 11.61 3.70 14.16
C HIS A 350 11.32 2.54 15.12
N VAL A 351 10.82 1.42 14.60
CA VAL A 351 10.33 0.30 15.42
C VAL A 351 11.50 -0.42 16.10
N ASP A 352 12.54 -0.73 15.34
CA ASP A 352 13.72 -1.47 15.84
C ASP A 352 14.40 -0.71 16.98
N ALA A 353 14.55 0.62 16.85
CA ALA A 353 15.14 1.46 17.89
C ALA A 353 14.39 1.40 19.24
N ILE A 354 13.08 1.16 19.21
CA ILE A 354 12.26 1.00 20.42
C ILE A 354 12.39 -0.43 20.97
N GLN A 355 12.38 -1.43 20.09
CA GLN A 355 12.47 -2.84 20.47
C GLN A 355 13.85 -3.20 21.05
N ASP A 356 14.94 -2.75 20.41
CA ASP A 356 16.32 -2.95 20.86
C ASP A 356 16.55 -2.39 22.26
N ALA A 357 15.94 -1.25 22.57
CA ALA A 357 16.08 -0.61 23.87
C ALA A 357 15.30 -1.34 24.98
N HIS A 358 14.22 -2.05 24.64
CA HIS A 358 13.36 -2.72 25.62
C HIS A 358 13.70 -4.20 25.79
N ASN A 359 14.08 -4.88 24.72
CA ASN A 359 14.41 -6.30 24.68
C ASN A 359 15.75 -6.50 23.95
N PRO A 360 16.90 -6.15 24.57
CA PRO A 360 18.21 -6.29 23.93
C PRO A 360 18.51 -7.74 23.51
N ASP A 361 17.92 -8.73 24.20
CA ASP A 361 18.05 -10.16 23.89
C ASP A 361 17.22 -10.61 22.67
N MET A 362 16.22 -9.81 22.25
CA MET A 362 15.43 -10.02 21.02
C MET A 362 15.80 -9.01 19.93
N SER A 363 16.92 -8.28 20.09
CA SER A 363 17.40 -7.33 19.09
C SER A 363 17.61 -8.05 17.75
N ILE A 364 16.80 -7.65 16.77
CA ILE A 364 17.01 -8.06 15.38
C ILE A 364 18.23 -7.23 14.94
N SER A 365 19.33 -7.90 14.60
CA SER A 365 20.59 -7.25 14.22
C SER A 365 20.38 -6.05 13.27
N GLU A 366 21.30 -5.07 13.28
CA GLU A 366 21.31 -3.95 12.32
C GLU A 366 21.20 -4.35 10.82
N ALA A 367 21.34 -5.65 10.51
CA ALA A 367 21.14 -6.27 9.21
C ALA A 367 19.65 -6.58 8.85
N GLY A 368 18.68 -6.27 9.71
CA GLY A 368 17.25 -6.41 9.42
C GLY A 368 16.66 -5.28 8.54
N GLU A 369 15.36 -5.40 8.20
CA GLU A 369 14.60 -4.46 7.35
C GLU A 369 14.65 -3.00 7.83
N GLN A 370 14.84 -2.77 9.13
CA GLN A 370 14.81 -1.44 9.77
C GLN A 370 13.53 -0.67 9.45
N GLU A 371 12.47 -1.05 10.15
CA GLU A 371 11.13 -0.57 9.92
C GLU A 371 10.91 0.83 10.50
N ILE A 372 10.36 1.70 9.64
CA ILE A 372 9.71 2.94 10.04
C ILE A 372 8.22 2.77 9.84
N LEU A 373 7.50 2.57 10.95
CA LEU A 373 6.06 2.39 10.95
C LEU A 373 5.37 3.75 11.02
N LEU A 374 4.50 4.02 10.05
CA LEU A 374 3.75 5.26 9.93
C LEU A 374 2.29 5.07 10.35
N ASN A 375 1.72 6.11 10.95
CA ASN A 375 0.32 6.11 11.37
C ASN A 375 -0.65 5.94 10.18
N PRO A 376 -1.91 5.53 10.40
CA PRO A 376 -2.92 5.56 9.34
C PRO A 376 -3.24 7.00 8.92
N GLY A 377 -3.54 7.20 7.64
CA GLY A 377 -4.00 8.49 7.11
C GLY A 377 -2.94 9.34 6.41
N HIS A 378 -1.75 8.80 6.17
CA HIS A 378 -0.78 9.41 5.27
C HIS A 378 -1.29 9.35 3.83
N TYR A 379 -0.91 10.37 3.05
CA TYR A 379 -1.18 10.40 1.64
C TYR A 379 0.09 10.70 0.84
N PHE A 380 0.19 10.01 -0.28
CA PHE A 380 1.29 10.07 -1.23
C PHE A 380 0.86 10.78 -2.50
N GLN A 381 1.55 11.86 -2.84
CA GLN A 381 1.36 12.59 -4.09
C GLN A 381 2.51 12.24 -5.05
N PRO A 382 2.21 11.60 -6.21
CA PRO A 382 3.26 11.20 -7.14
C PRO A 382 3.88 12.39 -7.86
N GLU A 383 5.18 12.29 -8.10
CA GLU A 383 5.94 13.25 -8.90
C GLU A 383 6.50 12.58 -10.16
N LYS A 384 7.12 11.41 -10.02
CA LYS A 384 7.71 10.66 -11.14
C LYS A 384 7.39 9.18 -11.04
N ILE A 385 7.08 8.58 -12.18
CA ILE A 385 6.81 7.15 -12.32
C ILE A 385 7.79 6.57 -13.34
N VAL A 386 8.67 5.69 -12.90
CA VAL A 386 9.56 4.91 -13.75
C VAL A 386 8.84 3.62 -14.12
N MET A 387 8.49 3.47 -15.40
CA MET A 387 7.92 2.24 -15.90
C MET A 387 9.02 1.20 -16.07
N LEU A 388 8.84 0.04 -15.47
CA LEU A 388 9.80 -1.07 -15.55
C LEU A 388 9.30 -2.11 -16.55
N GLU A 389 10.09 -3.14 -16.79
CA GLU A 389 9.67 -4.28 -17.61
C GLU A 389 8.57 -5.10 -16.93
N GLN A 390 8.70 -5.24 -15.62
CA GLN A 390 7.76 -5.85 -14.68
C GLN A 390 7.52 -4.83 -13.56
N GLY A 391 6.32 -4.23 -13.53
CA GLY A 391 5.95 -3.25 -12.51
C GLY A 391 6.35 -1.80 -12.79
N PHE A 392 6.37 -1.01 -11.73
CA PHE A 392 6.76 0.40 -11.77
C PHE A 392 7.37 0.87 -10.44
N ALA A 393 8.31 1.81 -10.52
CA ALA A 393 8.79 2.55 -9.36
C ALA A 393 8.23 3.97 -9.37
N VAL A 394 7.82 4.49 -8.22
CA VAL A 394 7.21 5.81 -8.10
C VAL A 394 7.85 6.60 -6.98
N SER A 395 8.23 7.84 -7.28
CA SER A 395 8.75 8.80 -6.30
C SER A 395 7.77 9.96 -6.14
N GLY A 396 7.63 10.45 -4.91
CA GLY A 396 6.74 11.57 -4.62
C GLY A 396 6.75 11.99 -3.16
N ARG A 397 5.91 12.97 -2.83
CA ARG A 397 5.78 13.49 -1.46
C ARG A 397 4.83 12.62 -0.65
N LEU A 398 5.25 12.23 0.55
CA LEU A 398 4.40 11.59 1.54
C LEU A 398 4.17 12.56 2.70
N ALA A 399 2.90 12.84 3.00
CA ALA A 399 2.52 13.74 4.07
C ALA A 399 1.43 13.12 4.95
N TYR A 400 1.35 13.58 6.20
CA TYR A 400 0.31 13.14 7.13
C TYR A 400 -0.90 14.07 7.06
N GLY A 401 -2.08 13.51 6.75
CA GLY A 401 -3.30 14.29 6.49
C GLY A 401 -4.05 14.72 7.75
N GLU A 402 -3.75 14.12 8.89
CA GLU A 402 -4.40 14.42 10.16
C GLU A 402 -3.58 15.43 10.96
N ARG A 403 -4.27 16.30 11.71
CA ARG A 403 -3.64 17.32 12.57
C ARG A 403 -3.46 16.81 13.98
#